data_AF-A0A4S4NUS0-F1
#
_entry.id   AF-A0A4S4NUS0-F1
#
_cell.length_a   1.000
_cell.length_b   1.000
_cell.length_c   1.000
_cell.angle_alpha   90.00
_cell.angle_beta   90.00
_cell.angle_gamma   90.00
#
_symmetry.space_group_name_H-M   'P 1'
#
loop_
_entity.id
_entity.type
_entity.pdbx_description
1 polymer ?
#
loop_
_entity_poly.entity_id
_entity_poly.type
_entity_poly.pdbx_seq_one_letter_code
_entity_poly.pdbx_strand_id
1 'polypeptide(L)'
;MYRLLLLFFLPCFSGLLTAQTLFNVRVGTFQDVKADDFIDLRELGFVYGQPREGQLTDVYLGNYTSREKAETITSQLRDRGFRNAAVAPLAEQPAEEATFIQVALRSRNRSLDWRALEKAGKLFVDATDGVTKVVTGPYPNPEAANQALSDIRGLGYGDAFVRSIRRSTLIPVGTFETGIKKPLIPIELRQVPPTAPAAEAATDSSADAKPTSQPGVPVVADTQSSAATTPTPTPPATETRGEEPTGGSATAPLTPPVTRLPEIDGKTKRHSAAELQRVLKEKGFYDGSIDGYYGPGTTAAYRQAWEKMDGLRKYRILSEARNMAEAGAGLDWPELRLTATITEELAAGQRSQERAGEIADQRGQLLKASKPLDAATAARARGWETTVWKNLDSWAKEDPLHAAIVSALRVGYYQSQARLEALYQSRGLGPIEARDLATAALENLLGPDLYRFL
;
A
#
# COMPACT_ATOMS: atom_id res chain seq x y z
N MET A 1 82.56 -10.00 25.58
CA MET A 1 81.50 -9.20 24.92
C MET A 1 80.88 -10.02 23.79
N TYR A 2 79.86 -10.82 24.10
CA TYR A 2 79.06 -11.54 23.09
C TYR A 2 77.82 -10.69 22.80
N ARG A 3 77.73 -10.13 21.58
CA ARG A 3 76.55 -9.39 21.12
C ARG A 3 75.55 -10.36 20.50
N LEU A 4 74.46 -10.55 21.22
CA LEU A 4 73.24 -11.26 20.83
C LEU A 4 72.59 -10.51 19.65
N LEU A 5 72.51 -11.14 18.48
CA LEU A 5 71.84 -10.62 17.30
C LEU A 5 70.41 -11.16 17.29
N LEU A 6 69.47 -10.35 17.79
CA LEU A 6 68.05 -10.67 17.89
C LEU A 6 67.39 -10.33 16.55
N LEU A 7 67.19 -11.36 15.72
CA LEU A 7 66.40 -11.31 14.49
C LEU A 7 64.92 -11.09 14.86
N PHE A 8 64.43 -9.87 14.67
CA PHE A 8 63.02 -9.53 14.76
C PHE A 8 62.29 -10.14 13.56
N PHE A 9 61.57 -11.24 13.81
CA PHE A 9 60.59 -11.79 12.89
C PHE A 9 59.42 -10.80 12.79
N LEU A 10 59.30 -10.09 11.67
CA LEU A 10 58.14 -9.27 11.36
C LEU A 10 56.98 -10.22 10.98
N PRO A 11 55.85 -10.26 11.70
CA PRO A 11 54.69 -10.95 11.19
C PRO A 11 54.11 -10.10 10.05
N CYS A 12 54.23 -10.60 8.81
CA CYS A 12 53.36 -10.17 7.72
C CYS A 12 51.92 -10.47 8.16
N PHE A 13 51.25 -9.45 8.71
CA PHE A 13 49.80 -9.43 8.82
C PHE A 13 49.26 -9.34 7.39
N SER A 14 49.14 -10.51 6.75
CA SER A 14 48.25 -10.69 5.62
C SER A 14 46.86 -10.38 6.14
N GLY A 15 46.42 -9.12 5.98
CA GLY A 15 45.05 -8.73 6.27
C GLY A 15 44.14 -9.62 5.46
N LEU A 16 43.54 -10.61 6.13
CA LEU A 16 42.36 -11.29 5.63
C LEU A 16 41.36 -10.17 5.35
N LEU A 17 41.16 -9.85 4.07
CA LEU A 17 40.02 -9.09 3.59
C LEU A 17 38.79 -9.93 3.94
N THR A 18 38.31 -9.78 5.18
CA THR A 18 37.02 -10.32 5.57
C THR A 18 35.99 -9.62 4.69
N ALA A 19 35.27 -10.41 3.90
CA ALA A 19 34.12 -9.90 3.16
C ALA A 19 33.22 -9.18 4.17
N GLN A 20 33.00 -7.88 3.98
CA GLN A 20 32.09 -7.13 4.85
C GLN A 20 30.67 -7.67 4.61
N THR A 21 30.20 -8.50 5.54
CA THR A 21 28.85 -9.05 5.55
C THR A 21 27.84 -7.92 5.77
N LEU A 22 26.99 -7.68 4.78
CA LEU A 22 25.89 -6.73 4.90
C LEU A 22 24.61 -7.45 5.37
N PHE A 23 23.79 -6.72 6.11
CA PHE A 23 22.49 -7.17 6.60
C PHE A 23 21.39 -6.33 5.98
N ASN A 24 20.39 -6.95 5.38
CA ASN A 24 19.18 -6.24 4.96
C ASN A 24 18.10 -6.39 6.01
N VAL A 25 17.26 -5.36 6.15
CA VAL A 25 16.09 -5.41 7.03
C VAL A 25 14.86 -5.61 6.15
N ARG A 26 14.27 -6.80 6.20
CA ARG A 26 12.98 -7.06 5.56
C ARG A 26 11.89 -6.48 6.43
N VAL A 27 11.08 -5.57 5.90
CA VAL A 27 9.90 -5.00 6.58
C VAL A 27 8.76 -6.02 6.57
N GLY A 28 8.56 -6.71 5.45
CA GLY A 28 7.55 -7.76 5.30
C GLY A 28 7.18 -8.03 3.85
N THR A 29 6.26 -8.97 3.63
CA THR A 29 5.64 -9.23 2.33
C THR A 29 4.26 -8.58 2.32
N PHE A 30 3.97 -7.81 1.28
CA PHE A 30 2.73 -7.03 1.17
C PHE A 30 2.10 -7.21 -0.22
N GLN A 31 0.79 -6.99 -0.35
CA GLN A 31 0.08 -7.09 -1.62
C GLN A 31 -0.30 -5.70 -2.12
N ASP A 32 -0.08 -5.43 -3.41
CA ASP A 32 -0.43 -4.17 -4.10
C ASP A 32 0.00 -2.88 -3.37
N VAL A 33 1.23 -2.88 -2.84
CA VAL A 33 1.79 -1.74 -2.11
C VAL A 33 2.69 -0.87 -2.99
N LYS A 34 2.81 0.40 -2.61
CA LYS A 34 3.67 1.41 -3.25
C LYS A 34 4.69 1.93 -2.25
N ALA A 35 5.81 2.48 -2.73
CA ALA A 35 6.82 3.08 -1.84
C ALA A 35 6.30 4.26 -1.01
N ASP A 36 5.19 4.89 -1.41
CA ASP A 36 4.53 5.97 -0.67
C ASP A 36 3.73 5.45 0.55
N ASP A 37 3.33 4.18 0.56
CA ASP A 37 2.67 3.56 1.73
C ASP A 37 3.65 3.42 2.92
N PHE A 38 4.94 3.64 2.68
CA PHE A 38 6.02 3.51 3.66
C PHE A 38 6.80 4.83 3.87
N ILE A 39 6.17 5.99 3.65
CA ILE A 39 6.81 7.31 3.84
C ILE A 39 7.44 7.45 5.22
N ASP A 40 6.75 6.98 6.27
CA ASP A 40 7.23 7.06 7.66
C ASP A 40 8.50 6.23 7.90
N LEU A 41 8.80 5.25 7.04
CA LEU A 41 10.02 4.44 7.15
C LEU A 41 11.23 5.10 6.49
N ARG A 42 11.03 6.16 5.68
CA ARG A 42 12.11 6.87 4.99
C ARG A 42 13.06 7.59 5.95
N GLU A 43 12.64 7.83 7.20
CA GLU A 43 13.49 8.36 8.27
C GLU A 43 14.52 7.32 8.75
N LEU A 44 14.15 6.04 8.70
CA LEU A 44 14.95 4.91 9.19
C LEU A 44 15.91 4.40 8.13
N GLY A 45 15.53 4.47 6.85
CA GLY A 45 16.35 4.00 5.75
C GLY A 45 15.71 4.18 4.37
N PHE A 46 16.32 3.59 3.35
CA PHE A 46 15.75 3.57 2.01
C PHE A 46 14.78 2.41 1.87
N VAL A 47 13.52 2.70 1.54
CA VAL A 47 12.51 1.67 1.30
C VAL A 47 12.57 1.24 -0.17
N TYR A 48 12.64 -0.07 -0.40
CA TYR A 48 12.60 -0.64 -1.75
C TYR A 48 11.80 -1.96 -1.75
N GLY A 49 11.26 -2.32 -2.91
CA GLY A 49 10.34 -3.43 -3.07
C GLY A 49 10.83 -4.43 -4.12
N GLN A 50 10.82 -5.71 -3.78
CA GLN A 50 11.08 -6.80 -4.72
C GLN A 50 9.77 -7.52 -5.05
N PRO A 51 9.28 -7.47 -6.29
CA PRO A 51 8.05 -8.16 -6.67
C PRO A 51 8.23 -9.68 -6.57
N ARG A 52 7.16 -10.36 -6.15
CA ARG A 52 7.01 -11.81 -6.05
C ARG A 52 5.79 -12.24 -6.87
N GLU A 53 5.67 -13.54 -7.12
CA GLU A 53 4.46 -14.13 -7.73
C GLU A 53 3.17 -13.72 -6.98
N GLY A 54 2.10 -13.49 -7.75
CA GLY A 54 0.78 -13.18 -7.20
C GLY A 54 0.58 -11.74 -6.69
N GLN A 55 1.24 -10.74 -7.29
CA GLN A 55 1.18 -9.32 -6.89
C GLN A 55 1.67 -9.04 -5.46
N LEU A 56 2.42 -9.97 -4.89
CA LEU A 56 3.11 -9.79 -3.63
C LEU A 56 4.40 -9.01 -3.86
N THR A 57 4.79 -8.17 -2.92
CA THR A 57 6.03 -7.40 -2.92
C THR A 57 6.69 -7.58 -1.57
N ASP A 58 7.93 -8.07 -1.58
CA ASP A 58 8.79 -8.09 -0.41
C ASP A 58 9.41 -6.70 -0.24
N VAL A 59 9.06 -6.03 0.85
CA VAL A 59 9.53 -4.67 1.15
C VAL A 59 10.69 -4.75 2.11
N TYR A 60 11.75 -4.02 1.78
CA TYR A 60 13.01 -3.97 2.51
C TYR A 60 13.37 -2.52 2.86
N LEU A 61 14.19 -2.36 3.89
CA LEU A 61 14.63 -1.08 4.42
C LEU A 61 16.16 -1.01 4.46
N GLY A 62 16.77 -0.71 3.31
CA GLY A 62 18.22 -0.54 3.15
C GLY A 62 19.08 -1.73 3.57
N ASN A 63 20.38 -1.51 3.50
CA ASN A 63 21.44 -2.43 3.92
C ASN A 63 22.21 -1.82 5.10
N TYR A 64 22.71 -2.66 6.00
CA TYR A 64 23.45 -2.25 7.19
C TYR A 64 24.76 -3.01 7.30
N THR A 65 25.81 -2.30 7.70
CA THR A 65 27.16 -2.86 7.90
C THR A 65 27.28 -3.68 9.18
N SER A 66 26.33 -3.53 10.11
CA SER A 66 26.30 -4.20 11.39
C SER A 66 24.96 -4.88 11.63
N ARG A 67 25.00 -6.11 12.13
CA ARG A 67 23.82 -6.85 12.56
C ARG A 67 23.08 -6.10 13.67
N GLU A 68 23.80 -5.55 14.63
CA GLU A 68 23.23 -4.82 15.77
C GLU A 68 22.43 -3.58 15.31
N LYS A 69 22.96 -2.86 14.30
CA LYS A 69 22.22 -1.75 13.67
C LYS A 69 20.95 -2.26 13.00
N ALA A 70 21.03 -3.34 12.22
CA ALA A 70 19.87 -3.93 11.56
C ALA A 70 18.82 -4.42 12.56
N GLU A 71 19.24 -5.01 13.68
CA GLU A 71 18.37 -5.45 14.77
C GLU A 71 17.69 -4.27 15.47
N THR A 72 18.44 -3.19 15.73
CA THR A 72 17.88 -1.95 16.29
C THR A 72 16.77 -1.38 15.40
N ILE A 73 17.03 -1.30 14.08
CA ILE A 73 16.03 -0.85 13.11
C ILE A 73 14.85 -1.82 13.04
N THR A 74 15.10 -3.13 13.13
CA THR A 74 14.05 -4.14 13.16
C THR A 74 13.15 -3.99 14.39
N SER A 75 13.70 -3.71 15.57
CA SER A 75 12.92 -3.41 16.77
C SER A 75 12.07 -2.16 16.58
N GLN A 76 12.66 -1.08 16.05
CA GLN A 76 11.94 0.15 15.73
C GLN A 76 10.81 -0.05 14.71
N LEU A 77 10.98 -0.97 13.77
CA LEU A 77 9.94 -1.39 12.83
C LEU A 77 8.83 -2.19 13.53
N ARG A 78 9.19 -3.10 14.43
CA ARG A 78 8.21 -3.87 15.22
C ARG A 78 7.37 -2.97 16.12
N ASP A 79 7.98 -1.96 16.74
CA ASP A 79 7.30 -0.94 17.53
C ASP A 79 6.31 -0.11 16.68
N ARG A 80 6.65 0.10 15.40
CA ARG A 80 5.79 0.73 14.39
C ARG A 80 4.77 -0.23 13.75
N GLY A 81 4.61 -1.46 14.27
CA GLY A 81 3.59 -2.41 13.83
C GLY A 81 4.06 -3.45 12.78
N PHE A 82 5.30 -3.38 12.31
CA PHE A 82 5.86 -4.34 11.35
C PHE A 82 6.39 -5.60 12.05
N ARG A 83 5.47 -6.43 12.55
CA ARG A 83 5.81 -7.63 13.37
C ARG A 83 6.63 -8.68 12.62
N ASN A 84 6.48 -8.73 11.30
CA ASN A 84 7.25 -9.64 10.44
C ASN A 84 8.61 -9.07 10.01
N ALA A 85 9.01 -7.93 10.60
CA ALA A 85 10.31 -7.34 10.34
C ALA A 85 11.40 -8.28 10.84
N ALA A 86 12.34 -8.57 9.95
CA ALA A 86 13.43 -9.51 10.20
C ALA A 86 14.70 -9.03 9.53
N VAL A 87 15.82 -9.26 10.21
CA VAL A 87 17.15 -9.11 9.64
C VAL A 87 17.46 -10.35 8.82
N ALA A 88 17.93 -10.17 7.59
CA ALA A 88 18.52 -11.24 6.81
C ALA A 88 19.96 -10.87 6.41
N PRO A 89 20.86 -11.85 6.33
CA PRO A 89 22.17 -11.62 5.72
C PRO A 89 21.98 -11.44 4.21
N LEU A 90 22.63 -10.43 3.64
CA LEU A 90 22.67 -10.26 2.20
C LEU A 90 23.62 -11.33 1.64
N ALA A 91 23.10 -12.23 0.78
CA ALA A 91 23.86 -13.35 0.25
C ALA A 91 25.16 -12.86 -0.41
N GLU A 92 26.29 -13.49 -0.06
CA GLU A 92 27.60 -13.20 -0.63
C GLU A 92 27.62 -13.66 -2.10
N GLN A 93 27.20 -12.78 -2.99
CA GLN A 93 27.47 -12.93 -4.42
C GLN A 93 28.93 -12.55 -4.70
N PRO A 94 29.59 -13.17 -5.69
CA PRO A 94 30.96 -12.81 -6.06
C PRO A 94 31.07 -11.31 -6.24
N ALA A 95 32.13 -10.73 -5.68
CA ALA A 95 32.38 -9.28 -5.68
C ALA A 95 32.72 -8.79 -7.09
N GLU A 96 31.72 -8.76 -7.97
CA GLU A 96 31.79 -8.04 -9.24
C GLU A 96 31.68 -6.54 -8.92
N GLU A 97 32.85 -5.94 -8.68
CA GLU A 97 33.01 -4.51 -8.71
C GLU A 97 32.79 -4.01 -10.13
N ALA A 98 31.82 -3.12 -10.30
CA ALA A 98 31.55 -2.48 -11.58
C ALA A 98 31.66 -0.96 -11.43
N THR A 99 31.99 -0.30 -12.54
CA THR A 99 32.14 1.14 -12.58
C THR A 99 30.78 1.80 -12.74
N PHE A 100 30.45 2.74 -11.86
CA PHE A 100 29.22 3.53 -11.90
C PHE A 100 29.53 5.02 -11.80
N ILE A 101 28.55 5.85 -12.15
CA ILE A 101 28.62 7.30 -11.94
C ILE A 101 27.61 7.64 -10.86
N GLN A 102 28.08 8.23 -9.75
CA GLN A 102 27.19 8.72 -8.71
C GLN A 102 26.60 10.06 -9.16
N VAL A 103 25.27 10.15 -9.21
CA VAL A 103 24.53 11.34 -9.68
C VAL A 103 23.83 12.07 -8.55
N ALA A 104 23.57 11.40 -7.44
CA ALA A 104 23.05 12.04 -6.24
C ALA A 104 23.53 11.33 -4.96
N LEU A 105 23.70 12.12 -3.91
CA LEU A 105 23.92 11.66 -2.54
C LEU A 105 22.82 12.24 -1.67
N ARG A 106 22.17 11.39 -0.88
CA ARG A 106 21.15 11.79 0.08
C ARG A 106 21.46 11.24 1.46
N SER A 107 21.41 12.15 2.43
CA SER A 107 21.30 11.85 3.86
C SER A 107 19.83 11.83 4.29
N ARG A 108 19.51 11.01 5.31
CA ARG A 108 18.15 10.69 5.82
C ARG A 108 17.18 11.89 5.75
N ASN A 109 15.93 11.62 5.34
CA ASN A 109 14.76 12.52 5.39
C ASN A 109 14.54 13.56 4.25
N ARG A 110 15.26 13.53 3.11
CA ARG A 110 14.88 14.33 1.91
C ARG A 110 14.23 13.48 0.81
N SER A 111 13.21 14.01 0.14
CA SER A 111 12.64 13.40 -1.07
C SER A 111 13.65 13.43 -2.22
N LEU A 112 13.79 12.33 -2.95
CA LEU A 112 14.56 12.28 -4.20
C LEU A 112 13.62 12.64 -5.34
N ASP A 113 14.01 13.60 -6.19
CA ASP A 113 13.30 13.86 -7.43
C ASP A 113 13.70 12.80 -8.48
N TRP A 114 12.97 11.70 -8.45
CA TRP A 114 13.18 10.60 -9.39
C TRP A 114 13.02 11.03 -10.85
N ARG A 115 12.13 11.99 -11.12
CA ARG A 115 11.84 12.44 -12.49
C ARG A 115 13.01 13.22 -13.09
N ALA A 116 13.71 13.99 -12.26
CA ALA A 116 14.99 14.55 -12.65
C ALA A 116 16.00 13.41 -12.90
N LEU A 117 16.22 12.57 -11.89
CA LEU A 117 17.26 11.54 -11.87
C LEU A 117 17.19 10.54 -13.02
N GLU A 118 15.99 10.17 -13.49
CA GLU A 118 15.82 9.23 -14.62
C GLU A 118 16.44 9.73 -15.92
N LYS A 119 16.68 11.05 -16.06
CA LYS A 119 17.40 11.61 -17.20
C LYS A 119 18.84 11.12 -17.30
N ALA A 120 19.44 10.69 -16.18
CA ALA A 120 20.79 10.12 -16.15
C ALA A 120 20.85 8.65 -16.62
N GLY A 121 19.71 8.06 -17.00
CA GLY A 121 19.62 6.71 -17.54
C GLY A 121 19.20 5.65 -16.49
N LYS A 122 19.80 4.46 -16.58
CA LYS A 122 19.45 3.34 -15.70
C LYS A 122 20.01 3.54 -14.30
N LEU A 123 19.11 3.75 -13.34
CA LEU A 123 19.47 4.08 -11.97
C LEU A 123 19.57 2.85 -11.05
N PHE A 124 20.50 2.94 -10.12
CA PHE A 124 20.67 2.04 -9.00
C PHE A 124 20.87 2.85 -7.72
N VAL A 125 20.55 2.24 -6.59
CA VAL A 125 20.70 2.85 -5.28
C VAL A 125 21.60 1.99 -4.41
N ASP A 126 22.66 2.60 -3.88
CA ASP A 126 23.38 2.09 -2.72
C ASP A 126 22.77 2.74 -1.47
N ALA A 127 22.00 1.96 -0.72
CA ALA A 127 21.38 2.41 0.53
C ALA A 127 22.01 1.70 1.72
N THR A 128 23.15 2.23 2.21
CA THR A 128 23.91 1.62 3.30
C THR A 128 23.92 2.52 4.53
N ASP A 129 23.58 1.99 5.70
CA ASP A 129 23.57 2.69 7.00
C ASP A 129 22.76 4.02 7.01
N GLY A 130 21.67 4.06 6.23
CA GLY A 130 20.81 5.24 6.10
C GLY A 130 21.34 6.34 5.18
N VAL A 131 22.47 6.10 4.50
CA VAL A 131 22.95 6.95 3.40
C VAL A 131 22.45 6.35 2.10
N THR A 132 21.79 7.17 1.27
CA THR A 132 21.28 6.76 -0.05
C THR A 132 22.12 7.42 -1.13
N LYS A 133 22.84 6.63 -1.93
CA LYS A 133 23.58 7.11 -3.10
C LYS A 133 22.85 6.63 -4.34
N VAL A 134 22.52 7.54 -5.24
CA VAL A 134 21.94 7.21 -6.54
C VAL A 134 23.05 7.20 -7.57
N VAL A 135 23.15 6.10 -8.31
CA VAL A 135 24.20 5.87 -9.30
C VAL A 135 23.60 5.40 -10.63
N THR A 136 24.29 5.67 -11.72
CA THR A 136 23.93 5.21 -13.08
C THR A 136 25.04 4.35 -13.68
N GLY A 137 24.68 3.36 -14.50
CA GLY A 137 25.60 2.39 -15.10
C GLY A 137 24.96 1.02 -15.34
N PRO A 138 25.72 -0.11 -15.29
CA PRO A 138 27.18 -0.19 -15.14
C PRO A 138 27.93 0.23 -16.41
N TYR A 139 29.14 0.76 -16.24
CA TYR A 139 30.09 1.05 -17.31
C TYR A 139 31.19 -0.02 -17.37
N PRO A 140 31.65 -0.39 -18.58
CA PRO A 140 32.64 -1.47 -18.74
C PRO A 140 34.01 -1.10 -18.17
N ASN A 141 34.39 0.19 -18.20
CA ASN A 141 35.65 0.69 -17.67
C ASN A 141 35.53 2.16 -17.20
N PRO A 142 36.50 2.66 -16.40
CA PRO A 142 36.54 4.04 -15.94
C PRO A 142 36.56 5.07 -17.06
N GLU A 143 37.17 4.76 -18.21
CA GLU A 143 37.26 5.66 -19.36
C GLU A 143 35.89 5.94 -19.97
N ALA A 144 35.08 4.88 -20.19
CA ALA A 144 33.71 5.00 -20.66
C ALA A 144 32.82 5.75 -19.66
N ALA A 145 33.03 5.54 -18.36
CA ALA A 145 32.33 6.28 -17.32
C ALA A 145 32.73 7.77 -17.32
N ASN A 146 33.99 8.11 -17.55
CA ASN A 146 34.44 9.51 -17.65
C ASN A 146 33.89 10.22 -18.90
N GLN A 147 33.72 9.51 -20.01
CA GLN A 147 33.05 10.06 -21.19
C GLN A 147 31.59 10.39 -20.89
N ALA A 148 30.84 9.43 -20.34
CA ALA A 148 29.45 9.64 -19.95
C ALA A 148 29.29 10.67 -18.83
N LEU A 149 30.31 10.83 -17.96
CA LEU A 149 30.31 11.81 -16.89
C LEU A 149 30.16 13.24 -17.42
N SER A 150 30.79 13.56 -18.56
CA SER A 150 30.68 14.88 -19.18
C SER A 150 29.24 15.16 -19.60
N ASP A 151 28.58 14.20 -20.24
CA ASP A 151 27.19 14.31 -20.68
C ASP A 151 26.23 14.43 -19.48
N ILE A 152 26.45 13.62 -18.44
CA ILE A 152 25.67 13.64 -17.20
C ILE A 152 25.82 14.99 -16.49
N ARG A 153 27.02 15.57 -16.41
CA ARG A 153 27.20 16.92 -15.88
C ARG A 153 26.45 17.96 -16.69
N GLY A 154 26.42 17.83 -18.02
CA GLY A 154 25.64 18.67 -18.94
C GLY A 154 24.12 18.58 -18.72
N LEU A 155 23.61 17.47 -18.18
CA LEU A 155 22.19 17.28 -17.84
C LEU A 155 21.77 17.93 -16.50
N GLY A 156 22.70 18.58 -15.79
CA GLY A 156 22.44 19.26 -14.52
C GLY A 156 23.01 18.55 -13.28
N TYR A 157 23.77 17.47 -13.44
CA TYR A 157 24.42 16.74 -12.34
C TYR A 157 25.88 17.17 -12.17
N GLY A 158 26.13 18.45 -11.88
CA GLY A 158 27.48 19.02 -11.80
C GLY A 158 28.42 18.29 -10.83
N ASP A 159 27.87 17.76 -9.72
CA ASP A 159 28.60 17.03 -8.68
C ASP A 159 28.77 15.54 -8.98
N ALA A 160 28.41 15.09 -10.19
CA ALA A 160 28.59 13.69 -10.55
C ALA A 160 30.06 13.30 -10.59
N PHE A 161 30.37 12.05 -10.20
CA PHE A 161 31.72 11.49 -10.28
C PHE A 161 31.68 9.97 -10.45
N VAL A 162 32.76 9.43 -11.04
CA VAL A 162 32.93 7.99 -11.27
C VAL A 162 33.33 7.27 -9.98
N ARG A 163 32.77 6.08 -9.74
CA ARG A 163 33.08 5.25 -8.57
C ARG A 163 32.95 3.76 -8.88
N SER A 164 33.83 2.94 -8.30
CA SER A 164 33.66 1.48 -8.25
C SER A 164 32.72 1.10 -7.11
N ILE A 165 31.68 0.31 -7.41
CA ILE A 165 30.73 -0.17 -6.41
C ILE A 165 30.45 -1.65 -6.65
N ARG A 166 30.35 -2.42 -5.55
CA ARG A 166 29.97 -3.84 -5.58
C ARG A 166 28.52 -3.98 -6.04
N ARG A 167 28.30 -4.67 -7.16
CA ARG A 167 26.95 -4.83 -7.75
C ARG A 167 25.95 -5.51 -6.82
N SER A 168 26.41 -6.42 -5.96
CA SER A 168 25.57 -7.12 -4.97
C SER A 168 24.95 -6.19 -3.92
N THR A 169 25.51 -4.99 -3.73
CA THR A 169 25.01 -4.00 -2.77
C THR A 169 23.99 -3.03 -3.38
N LEU A 170 23.89 -3.02 -4.70
CA LEU A 170 23.06 -2.08 -5.44
C LEU A 170 21.65 -2.59 -5.59
N ILE A 171 20.70 -1.71 -5.26
CA ILE A 171 19.27 -1.92 -5.42
C ILE A 171 18.88 -1.33 -6.79
N PRO A 172 18.33 -2.12 -7.73
CA PRO A 172 17.83 -1.57 -8.99
C PRO A 172 16.63 -0.67 -8.72
N VAL A 173 16.61 0.53 -9.31
CA VAL A 173 15.48 1.46 -9.17
C VAL A 173 14.39 1.08 -10.16
N GLY A 174 13.22 0.69 -9.66
CA GLY A 174 12.08 0.24 -10.45
C GLY A 174 10.85 1.15 -10.33
N THR A 175 9.70 0.60 -10.74
CA THR A 175 8.40 1.29 -10.65
C THR A 175 7.93 1.46 -9.21
N PHE A 176 8.35 0.58 -8.30
CA PHE A 176 8.00 0.66 -6.88
C PHE A 176 8.63 1.90 -6.22
N GLU A 177 9.93 2.12 -6.40
CA GLU A 177 10.70 3.19 -5.76
C GLU A 177 10.41 4.57 -6.36
N THR A 178 10.20 4.62 -7.68
CA THR A 178 9.99 5.87 -8.42
C THR A 178 8.54 6.33 -8.41
N GLY A 179 7.57 5.41 -8.26
CA GLY A 179 6.15 5.68 -8.49
C GLY A 179 5.81 5.99 -9.96
N ILE A 180 6.81 5.98 -10.86
CA ILE A 180 6.65 6.29 -12.27
C ILE A 180 6.34 4.99 -13.02
N LYS A 181 5.12 4.88 -13.55
CA LYS A 181 4.77 3.77 -14.45
C LYS A 181 5.52 3.97 -15.77
N LYS A 182 6.61 3.24 -15.98
CA LYS A 182 7.23 3.16 -17.31
C LYS A 182 6.26 2.44 -18.26
N PRO A 183 6.02 2.95 -19.47
CA PRO A 183 5.32 2.17 -20.48
C PRO A 183 6.08 0.85 -20.71
N LEU A 184 5.33 -0.24 -20.90
CA LEU A 184 5.88 -1.56 -21.23
C LEU A 184 6.89 -1.42 -22.37
N ILE A 185 8.10 -1.94 -22.15
CA ILE A 185 9.11 -2.08 -23.21
C ILE A 185 8.47 -2.92 -24.33
N PRO A 186 8.42 -2.44 -25.59
CA PRO A 186 8.06 -3.27 -26.72
C PRO A 186 9.01 -4.47 -26.76
N ILE A 187 8.46 -5.67 -26.85
CA ILE A 187 9.22 -6.88 -27.13
C ILE A 187 9.96 -6.61 -28.46
N GLU A 188 11.28 -6.39 -28.39
CA GLU A 188 12.13 -6.50 -29.57
C GLU A 188 12.16 -7.98 -29.97
N LEU A 189 11.24 -8.35 -30.85
CA LEU A 189 11.34 -9.57 -31.62
C LEU A 189 12.65 -9.49 -32.39
N ARG A 190 13.63 -10.31 -31.96
CA ARG A 190 14.84 -10.62 -32.72
C ARG A 190 14.45 -10.97 -34.15
N GLN A 191 14.57 -10.01 -35.06
CA GLN A 191 14.62 -10.30 -36.48
C GLN A 191 16.06 -10.67 -36.80
N VAL A 192 16.25 -11.95 -37.14
CA VAL A 192 17.45 -12.46 -37.79
C VAL A 192 17.66 -11.64 -39.06
N PRO A 193 18.86 -11.08 -39.30
CA PRO A 193 19.09 -10.21 -40.44
C PRO A 193 19.26 -11.04 -41.73
N PRO A 194 18.59 -10.70 -42.83
CA PRO A 194 19.10 -11.00 -44.15
C PRO A 194 19.80 -9.75 -44.72
N THR A 195 21.10 -9.90 -44.91
CA THR A 195 21.94 -9.36 -46.01
C THR A 195 21.44 -8.09 -46.73
N ALA A 196 22.16 -6.99 -46.55
CA ALA A 196 22.16 -5.82 -47.43
C ALA A 196 22.64 -6.21 -48.86
N PRO A 197 22.28 -5.48 -49.95
CA PRO A 197 22.86 -4.14 -50.14
C PRO A 197 22.02 -3.09 -50.93
N ALA A 198 22.48 -1.84 -50.76
CA ALA A 198 22.53 -0.75 -51.73
C ALA A 198 21.34 0.23 -51.89
N ALA A 199 21.70 1.49 -51.59
CA ALA A 199 21.42 2.73 -52.33
C ALA A 199 19.96 3.26 -52.38
N GLU A 200 19.74 4.47 -51.85
CA GLU A 200 19.79 5.72 -52.63
C GLU A 200 19.48 6.93 -51.75
N ALA A 201 20.08 8.05 -52.15
CA ALA A 201 20.04 9.35 -51.51
C ALA A 201 18.86 10.20 -52.00
N ALA A 202 18.34 11.09 -51.15
CA ALA A 202 17.76 12.41 -51.48
C ALA A 202 17.33 13.06 -50.15
N THR A 203 18.05 14.06 -49.62
CA THR A 203 17.94 15.50 -49.92
C THR A 203 16.56 16.12 -49.65
N ASP A 204 16.55 16.98 -48.63
CA ASP A 204 16.20 18.41 -48.70
C ASP A 204 14.92 18.96 -48.06
N SER A 205 15.13 20.18 -47.53
CA SER A 205 14.21 21.23 -47.09
C SER A 205 13.44 21.04 -45.79
N SER A 206 13.72 21.78 -44.69
CA SER A 206 13.90 23.23 -44.46
C SER A 206 12.59 23.94 -44.09
N ALA A 207 12.74 24.77 -43.06
CA ALA A 207 11.91 25.91 -42.65
C ALA A 207 10.56 25.60 -41.98
N ASP A 208 10.01 26.42 -41.09
CA ASP A 208 10.43 27.49 -40.18
C ASP A 208 9.09 28.01 -39.62
N ALA A 209 9.02 28.43 -38.35
CA ALA A 209 8.12 29.48 -37.85
C ALA A 209 7.87 29.35 -36.34
N LYS A 210 8.66 30.11 -35.59
CA LYS A 210 8.26 30.74 -34.33
C LYS A 210 7.72 32.15 -34.66
N PRO A 211 6.79 32.71 -33.87
CA PRO A 211 7.15 33.84 -32.99
C PRO A 211 6.45 33.72 -31.60
N THR A 212 7.15 33.82 -30.45
CA THR A 212 7.51 35.05 -29.69
C THR A 212 6.26 35.76 -29.12
N SER A 213 5.85 35.52 -27.87
CA SER A 213 6.24 36.21 -26.61
C SER A 213 5.91 37.72 -26.57
N GLN A 214 5.12 38.16 -25.57
CA GLN A 214 5.55 39.08 -24.50
C GLN A 214 4.41 39.46 -23.49
N PRO A 215 4.75 40.02 -22.30
CA PRO A 215 4.04 39.85 -21.02
C PRO A 215 3.54 41.17 -20.38
N GLY A 216 2.91 41.09 -19.20
CA GLY A 216 2.71 42.24 -18.31
C GLY A 216 1.83 41.99 -17.07
N VAL A 217 2.46 41.85 -15.90
CA VAL A 217 1.92 42.13 -14.54
C VAL A 217 2.24 43.61 -14.22
N PRO A 218 1.67 44.33 -13.21
CA PRO A 218 1.78 44.03 -11.76
C PRO A 218 0.59 44.49 -10.84
N VAL A 219 0.32 43.81 -9.71
CA VAL A 219 0.51 44.18 -8.28
C VAL A 219 -0.43 45.24 -7.68
N VAL A 220 -1.14 44.91 -6.57
CA VAL A 220 -1.03 45.61 -5.26
C VAL A 220 -1.43 44.70 -4.08
N ALA A 221 -0.71 44.87 -2.97
CA ALA A 221 -0.85 44.23 -1.66
C ALA A 221 -1.83 44.99 -0.74
N ASP A 222 -2.31 44.41 0.37
CA ASP A 222 -1.74 44.66 1.71
C ASP A 222 -2.46 43.95 2.91
N THR A 223 -1.59 43.47 3.82
CA THR A 223 -1.61 43.37 5.31
C THR A 223 -2.66 42.69 6.24
N GLN A 224 -2.05 42.13 7.31
CA GLN A 224 -2.46 41.85 8.72
C GLN A 224 -3.07 40.45 9.01
N SER A 225 -2.41 39.51 9.70
CA SER A 225 -1.81 39.48 11.05
C SER A 225 -2.81 39.63 12.20
N SER A 226 -3.14 38.53 12.89
CA SER A 226 -3.06 38.48 14.36
C SER A 226 -3.12 37.05 14.89
N ALA A 227 -2.33 36.82 15.93
CA ALA A 227 -2.19 35.58 16.68
C ALA A 227 -3.15 35.52 17.88
N ALA A 228 -3.23 34.30 18.45
CA ALA A 228 -3.22 33.99 19.88
C ALA A 228 -4.45 33.32 20.52
N THR A 229 -4.11 32.28 21.29
CA THR A 229 -4.68 31.79 22.57
C THR A 229 -5.92 30.89 22.62
N THR A 230 -5.63 29.62 22.94
CA THR A 230 -6.31 28.72 23.90
C THR A 230 -6.84 29.48 25.15
N PRO A 231 -7.93 29.02 25.81
CA PRO A 231 -7.80 27.89 26.73
C PRO A 231 -9.01 26.93 26.85
N THR A 232 -8.67 25.70 27.25
CA THR A 232 -9.51 24.71 27.95
C THR A 232 -10.16 25.29 29.22
N PRO A 233 -11.34 24.79 29.64
CA PRO A 233 -11.37 24.08 30.92
C PRO A 233 -12.21 22.80 30.89
N THR A 234 -11.65 21.76 31.52
CA THR A 234 -12.33 20.54 32.02
C THR A 234 -12.85 20.82 33.46
N PRO A 235 -13.48 19.85 34.15
CA PRO A 235 -14.91 19.71 34.46
C PRO A 235 -15.24 20.11 35.92
N PRO A 236 -16.46 19.83 36.41
CA PRO A 236 -16.51 19.03 37.63
C PRO A 236 -17.56 17.90 37.60
N ALA A 237 -17.09 16.73 38.02
CA ALA A 237 -17.92 15.69 38.63
C ALA A 237 -18.01 15.97 40.14
N THR A 238 -19.16 15.67 40.75
CA THR A 238 -19.34 14.92 42.01
C THR A 238 -20.74 15.20 42.53
N GLU A 239 -21.57 14.17 42.70
CA GLU A 239 -22.15 13.88 44.01
C GLU A 239 -22.82 12.49 44.02
N THR A 240 -22.19 11.64 44.82
CA THR A 240 -22.64 10.32 45.25
C THR A 240 -23.57 10.50 46.44
N ARG A 241 -24.76 9.89 46.40
CA ARG A 241 -25.55 9.57 47.60
C ARG A 241 -25.91 8.09 47.52
N GLY A 242 -25.41 7.31 48.47
CA GLY A 242 -25.74 5.90 48.65
C GLY A 242 -26.94 5.70 49.57
N GLU A 243 -27.67 4.60 49.34
CA GLU A 243 -28.33 3.84 50.40
C GLU A 243 -28.55 2.40 49.92
N GLU A 244 -28.42 1.47 50.87
CA GLU A 244 -28.18 0.03 50.71
C GLU A 244 -29.50 -0.78 50.88
N PRO A 245 -29.49 -2.12 51.04
CA PRO A 245 -30.09 -3.09 50.13
C PRO A 245 -31.49 -3.58 50.57
N THR A 246 -32.36 -3.89 49.60
CA THR A 246 -33.52 -4.78 49.84
C THR A 246 -33.61 -5.82 48.73
N GLY A 247 -33.54 -7.08 49.14
CA GLY A 247 -33.74 -8.23 48.27
C GLY A 247 -35.18 -8.30 47.78
N GLY A 248 -35.33 -8.46 46.46
CA GLY A 248 -36.58 -8.75 45.80
C GLY A 248 -36.28 -9.44 44.49
N SER A 249 -36.52 -10.74 44.42
CA SER A 249 -36.59 -11.49 43.16
C SER A 249 -37.62 -10.84 42.25
N ALA A 250 -37.14 -10.00 41.33
CA ALA A 250 -37.87 -9.64 40.13
C ALA A 250 -37.33 -10.52 39.01
N THR A 251 -38.16 -11.47 38.58
CA THR A 251 -38.01 -12.21 37.32
C THR A 251 -37.75 -11.21 36.21
N ALA A 252 -36.50 -11.10 35.78
CA ALA A 252 -36.13 -10.32 34.62
C ALA A 252 -36.89 -10.89 33.40
N PRO A 253 -37.57 -10.06 32.59
CA PRO A 253 -38.16 -10.54 31.37
C PRO A 253 -37.05 -11.12 30.50
N LEU A 254 -37.28 -12.35 30.00
CA LEU A 254 -36.41 -13.02 29.04
C LEU A 254 -36.37 -12.18 27.75
N THR A 255 -35.47 -11.20 27.70
CA THR A 255 -35.08 -10.59 26.43
C THR A 255 -34.55 -11.72 25.54
N PRO A 256 -35.12 -11.95 24.35
CA PRO A 256 -34.57 -12.93 23.44
C PRO A 256 -33.12 -12.56 23.11
N PRO A 257 -32.22 -13.53 22.89
CA PRO A 257 -30.81 -13.25 22.63
C PRO A 257 -30.70 -12.46 21.32
N VAL A 258 -30.47 -11.15 21.43
CA VAL A 258 -30.06 -10.33 20.30
C VAL A 258 -28.73 -10.90 19.85
N THR A 259 -28.67 -11.45 18.63
CA THR A 259 -27.42 -11.94 18.06
C THR A 259 -26.52 -10.71 17.86
N ARG A 260 -25.65 -10.43 18.82
CA ARG A 260 -24.77 -9.26 18.79
C ARG A 260 -23.85 -9.36 17.58
N LEU A 261 -23.74 -8.26 16.84
CA LEU A 261 -22.75 -8.09 15.77
C LEU A 261 -21.38 -8.57 16.25
N PRO A 262 -20.69 -9.44 15.50
CA PRO A 262 -19.31 -9.81 15.77
C PRO A 262 -18.46 -8.55 15.81
N GLU A 263 -17.72 -8.38 16.90
CA GLU A 263 -16.76 -7.29 17.01
C GLU A 263 -15.56 -7.58 16.12
N ILE A 264 -15.13 -6.60 15.33
CA ILE A 264 -13.95 -6.74 14.49
C ILE A 264 -12.73 -6.55 15.39
N ASP A 265 -11.95 -7.62 15.58
CA ASP A 265 -10.76 -7.50 16.42
C ASP A 265 -9.71 -6.59 15.75
N GLY A 266 -9.11 -5.69 16.52
CA GLY A 266 -8.08 -4.77 16.01
C GLY A 266 -6.68 -5.36 15.91
N LYS A 267 -6.49 -6.65 16.22
CA LYS A 267 -5.19 -7.32 16.30
C LYS A 267 -4.85 -8.11 15.04
N THR A 268 -5.87 -8.51 14.28
CA THR A 268 -5.75 -9.27 13.04
C THR A 268 -5.69 -8.31 11.86
N LYS A 269 -4.64 -8.44 11.05
CA LYS A 269 -4.49 -7.68 9.81
C LYS A 269 -5.45 -8.24 8.75
N ARG A 270 -6.19 -7.36 8.09
CA ARG A 270 -7.18 -7.71 7.05
C ARG A 270 -7.00 -6.87 5.80
N HIS A 271 -7.21 -7.48 4.64
CA HIS A 271 -7.29 -6.76 3.37
C HIS A 271 -8.48 -5.78 3.38
N SER A 272 -9.65 -6.26 3.83
CA SER A 272 -10.86 -5.45 3.99
C SER A 272 -10.63 -4.20 4.85
N ALA A 273 -9.87 -4.31 5.94
CA ALA A 273 -9.53 -3.16 6.79
C ALA A 273 -8.61 -2.15 6.08
N ALA A 274 -7.64 -2.61 5.27
CA ALA A 274 -6.76 -1.71 4.51
C ALA A 274 -7.54 -0.93 3.44
N GLU A 275 -8.43 -1.61 2.71
CA GLU A 275 -9.27 -0.95 1.71
C GLU A 275 -10.29 0.00 2.33
N LEU A 276 -10.85 -0.36 3.49
CA LEU A 276 -11.68 0.55 4.28
C LEU A 276 -10.90 1.81 4.71
N GLN A 277 -9.68 1.64 5.25
CA GLN A 277 -8.81 2.76 5.61
C GLN A 277 -8.51 3.67 4.41
N ARG A 278 -8.26 3.09 3.23
CA ARG A 278 -8.01 3.83 1.99
C ARG A 278 -9.19 4.73 1.62
N VAL A 279 -10.41 4.20 1.57
CA VAL A 279 -11.59 5.02 1.25
C VAL A 279 -11.92 6.03 2.36
N LEU A 280 -11.76 5.68 3.63
CA LEU A 280 -11.96 6.62 4.74
C LEU A 280 -10.95 7.78 4.69
N LYS A 281 -9.70 7.50 4.31
CA LYS A 281 -8.65 8.52 4.13
C LYS A 281 -8.93 9.41 2.93
N GLU A 282 -9.32 8.81 1.80
CA GLU A 282 -9.75 9.54 0.60
C GLU A 282 -10.89 10.53 0.90
N LYS A 283 -11.81 10.16 1.80
CA LYS A 283 -12.94 11.00 2.22
C LYS A 283 -12.65 11.91 3.41
N GLY A 284 -11.42 11.94 3.92
CA GLY A 284 -11.01 12.84 5.01
C GLY A 284 -11.52 12.43 6.40
N PHE A 285 -11.93 11.18 6.59
CA PHE A 285 -12.33 10.64 7.90
C PHE A 285 -11.20 9.94 8.65
N TYR A 286 -10.10 9.59 7.96
CA TYR A 286 -8.99 8.83 8.52
C TYR A 286 -7.64 9.45 8.16
N ASP A 287 -6.88 9.87 9.17
CA ASP A 287 -5.57 10.50 8.99
C ASP A 287 -4.40 9.53 9.22
N GLY A 288 -4.69 8.33 9.75
CA GLY A 288 -3.69 7.31 10.05
C GLY A 288 -3.07 6.65 8.81
N SER A 289 -2.07 5.81 9.03
CA SER A 289 -1.42 5.01 7.99
C SER A 289 -2.30 3.83 7.59
N ILE A 290 -2.27 3.44 6.31
CA ILE A 290 -3.04 2.29 5.82
C ILE A 290 -2.26 1.02 6.18
N ASP A 291 -2.53 0.47 7.36
CA ASP A 291 -1.81 -0.65 7.94
C ASP A 291 -2.56 -1.99 7.89
N GLY A 292 -3.86 -1.94 7.56
CA GLY A 292 -4.77 -3.09 7.52
C GLY A 292 -5.23 -3.58 8.89
N TYR A 293 -5.01 -2.83 9.96
CA TYR A 293 -5.52 -3.13 11.30
C TYR A 293 -6.82 -2.37 11.58
N TYR A 294 -7.85 -3.08 12.03
CA TYR A 294 -9.10 -2.48 12.47
C TYR A 294 -8.99 -1.94 13.91
N GLY A 295 -8.02 -1.05 14.15
CA GLY A 295 -7.75 -0.49 15.47
C GLY A 295 -8.73 0.60 15.91
N PRO A 296 -8.46 1.26 17.05
CA PRO A 296 -9.28 2.38 17.54
C PRO A 296 -9.41 3.53 16.53
N GLY A 297 -8.32 3.86 15.81
CA GLY A 297 -8.33 4.90 14.78
C GLY A 297 -9.26 4.57 13.61
N THR A 298 -9.17 3.36 13.07
CA THR A 298 -10.06 2.87 12.00
C THR A 298 -11.52 2.84 12.48
N THR A 299 -11.76 2.38 13.70
CA THR A 299 -13.09 2.34 14.32
C THR A 299 -13.69 3.74 14.45
N ALA A 300 -12.91 4.71 14.94
CA ALA A 300 -13.35 6.09 15.09
C ALA A 300 -13.63 6.75 13.72
N ALA A 301 -12.76 6.54 12.74
CA ALA A 301 -12.93 7.05 11.38
C ALA A 301 -14.18 6.47 10.71
N TYR A 302 -14.38 5.16 10.79
CA TYR A 302 -15.58 4.50 10.27
C TYR A 302 -16.84 5.08 10.92
N ARG A 303 -16.86 5.23 12.25
CA ARG A 303 -18.01 5.82 12.96
C ARG A 303 -18.29 7.25 12.50
N GLN A 304 -17.26 8.05 12.31
CA GLN A 304 -17.42 9.42 11.80
C GLN A 304 -17.98 9.42 10.37
N ALA A 305 -17.46 8.55 9.50
CA ALA A 305 -17.99 8.41 8.14
C ALA A 305 -19.44 7.94 8.15
N TRP A 306 -19.79 6.96 9.00
CA TRP A 306 -21.14 6.45 9.16
C TRP A 306 -22.16 7.55 9.53
N GLU A 307 -21.76 8.53 10.34
CA GLU A 307 -22.62 9.64 10.73
C GLU A 307 -22.62 10.81 9.74
N LYS A 308 -21.45 11.17 9.19
CA LYS A 308 -21.25 12.45 8.50
C LYS A 308 -21.11 12.33 6.98
N MET A 309 -20.79 11.16 6.44
CA MET A 309 -20.66 10.99 4.99
C MET A 309 -22.05 10.98 4.36
N ASP A 310 -22.36 11.99 3.54
CA ASP A 310 -23.72 12.17 2.99
C ASP A 310 -24.23 10.93 2.24
N GLY A 311 -23.37 10.28 1.44
CA GLY A 311 -23.71 9.03 0.77
C GLY A 311 -24.15 7.94 1.75
N LEU A 312 -23.36 7.67 2.79
CA LEU A 312 -23.71 6.67 3.81
C LEU A 312 -24.97 7.05 4.58
N ARG A 313 -25.11 8.32 4.96
CA ARG A 313 -26.28 8.81 5.69
C ARG A 313 -27.57 8.64 4.87
N LYS A 314 -27.54 8.97 3.57
CA LYS A 314 -28.66 8.74 2.64
C LYS A 314 -29.05 7.26 2.66
N TYR A 315 -28.11 6.36 2.41
CA TYR A 315 -28.40 4.93 2.30
C TYR A 315 -28.76 4.27 3.63
N ARG A 316 -28.26 4.79 4.75
CA ARG A 316 -28.67 4.37 6.09
C ARG A 316 -30.16 4.59 6.29
N ILE A 317 -30.64 5.81 6.06
CA ILE A 317 -32.06 6.18 6.20
C ILE A 317 -32.92 5.35 5.24
N LEU A 318 -32.50 5.19 3.98
CA LEU A 318 -33.21 4.37 2.99
C LEU A 318 -33.31 2.90 3.43
N SER A 319 -32.21 2.34 3.93
CA SER A 319 -32.19 0.95 4.40
C SER A 319 -33.10 0.75 5.62
N GLU A 320 -33.11 1.70 6.57
CA GLU A 320 -33.96 1.65 7.76
C GLU A 320 -35.45 1.70 7.41
N ALA A 321 -35.84 2.59 6.48
CA ALA A 321 -37.21 2.70 6.01
C ALA A 321 -37.70 1.42 5.33
N ARG A 322 -36.83 0.74 4.57
CA ARG A 322 -37.15 -0.51 3.87
C ARG A 322 -37.30 -1.71 4.81
N ASN A 323 -36.49 -1.79 5.86
CA ASN A 323 -36.58 -2.86 6.85
C ASN A 323 -37.91 -2.88 7.61
N MET A 324 -38.60 -1.73 7.71
CA MET A 324 -39.96 -1.69 8.25
C MET A 324 -40.99 -2.39 7.35
N ALA A 325 -40.67 -2.61 6.06
CA ALA A 325 -41.56 -3.21 5.07
C ALA A 325 -41.30 -4.70 4.78
N GLU A 326 -40.07 -5.20 4.97
CA GLU A 326 -39.62 -6.53 4.49
C GLU A 326 -39.00 -7.42 5.60
N ALA A 327 -39.62 -7.50 6.78
CA ALA A 327 -39.10 -8.31 7.88
C ALA A 327 -39.17 -9.83 7.58
N GLY A 328 -38.14 -10.38 6.92
CA GLY A 328 -38.03 -11.80 6.58
C GLY A 328 -36.62 -12.27 6.21
N ALA A 329 -36.02 -13.05 7.11
CA ALA A 329 -34.91 -14.00 6.94
C ALA A 329 -33.50 -13.48 6.51
N GLY A 330 -32.68 -13.06 7.48
CA GLY A 330 -31.22 -12.89 7.28
C GLY A 330 -30.50 -12.19 8.43
N LEU A 331 -29.15 -12.21 8.42
CA LEU A 331 -28.30 -11.48 9.39
C LEU A 331 -28.71 -9.99 9.42
N ASP A 332 -29.23 -9.52 10.55
CA ASP A 332 -29.74 -8.15 10.69
C ASP A 332 -28.61 -7.15 11.00
N TRP A 333 -27.68 -6.99 10.06
CA TRP A 333 -26.53 -6.10 10.23
C TRP A 333 -26.76 -4.78 9.48
N PRO A 334 -26.69 -3.61 10.15
CA PRO A 334 -26.88 -2.31 9.52
C PRO A 334 -26.03 -2.11 8.27
N GLU A 335 -24.78 -2.54 8.30
CA GLU A 335 -23.82 -2.37 7.20
C GLU A 335 -24.13 -3.23 5.99
N LEU A 336 -24.53 -4.49 6.19
CA LEU A 336 -24.94 -5.37 5.09
C LEU A 336 -26.22 -4.87 4.45
N ARG A 337 -27.17 -4.38 5.25
CA ARG A 337 -28.44 -3.80 4.76
C ARG A 337 -28.21 -2.54 3.97
N LEU A 338 -27.37 -1.63 4.48
CA LEU A 338 -26.94 -0.43 3.76
C LEU A 338 -26.27 -0.80 2.43
N THR A 339 -25.34 -1.76 2.46
CA THR A 339 -24.60 -2.20 1.26
C THR A 339 -25.56 -2.79 0.22
N ALA A 340 -26.48 -3.66 0.63
CA ALA A 340 -27.50 -4.22 -0.27
C ALA A 340 -28.41 -3.13 -0.86
N THR A 341 -28.82 -2.14 -0.04
CA THR A 341 -29.63 -1.00 -0.51
C THR A 341 -28.89 -0.20 -1.59
N ILE A 342 -27.59 0.02 -1.42
CA ILE A 342 -26.78 0.69 -2.44
C ILE A 342 -26.73 -0.12 -3.73
N THR A 343 -26.49 -1.44 -3.63
CA THR A 343 -26.39 -2.28 -4.82
C THR A 343 -27.71 -2.38 -5.56
N GLU A 344 -28.84 -2.43 -4.87
CA GLU A 344 -30.17 -2.38 -5.49
C GLU A 344 -30.42 -1.07 -6.24
N GLU A 345 -30.03 0.08 -5.68
CA GLU A 345 -30.10 1.36 -6.40
C GLU A 345 -29.20 1.32 -7.65
N LEU A 346 -27.99 0.78 -7.51
CA LEU A 346 -27.07 0.58 -8.63
C LEU A 346 -27.62 -0.37 -9.69
N ALA A 347 -28.40 -1.38 -9.32
CA ALA A 347 -29.01 -2.30 -10.26
C ALA A 347 -30.03 -1.60 -11.16
N ALA A 348 -30.62 -0.48 -10.72
CA ALA A 348 -31.58 0.32 -11.49
C ALA A 348 -32.71 -0.51 -12.11
N GLY A 349 -33.21 -1.51 -11.38
CA GLY A 349 -34.26 -2.44 -11.84
C GLY A 349 -33.76 -3.59 -12.73
N GLN A 350 -32.47 -3.65 -13.04
CA GLN A 350 -31.84 -4.70 -13.85
C GLN A 350 -31.27 -5.85 -13.01
N ARG A 351 -31.82 -6.10 -11.81
CA ARG A 351 -31.41 -7.21 -10.96
C ARG A 351 -31.60 -8.54 -11.70
N SER A 352 -30.57 -9.38 -11.72
CA SER A 352 -30.66 -10.72 -12.32
C SER A 352 -31.56 -11.62 -11.45
N GLN A 353 -32.80 -11.84 -11.87
CA GLN A 353 -33.78 -12.69 -11.17
C GLN A 353 -33.36 -14.16 -11.18
N GLU A 354 -32.76 -14.62 -12.28
CA GLU A 354 -32.21 -15.97 -12.41
C GLU A 354 -31.14 -16.24 -11.34
N ARG A 355 -30.11 -15.39 -11.27
CA ARG A 355 -29.08 -15.52 -10.23
C ARG A 355 -29.63 -15.34 -8.83
N ALA A 356 -30.59 -14.44 -8.64
CA ALA A 356 -31.21 -14.26 -7.33
C ALA A 356 -31.88 -15.54 -6.83
N GLY A 357 -32.51 -16.31 -7.73
CA GLY A 357 -33.07 -17.64 -7.43
C GLY A 357 -32.00 -18.69 -7.14
N GLU A 358 -30.96 -18.78 -7.98
CA GLU A 358 -29.89 -19.77 -7.85
C GLU A 358 -29.13 -19.70 -6.51
N ILE A 359 -28.97 -18.49 -5.97
CA ILE A 359 -28.09 -18.26 -4.82
C ILE A 359 -28.85 -18.06 -3.50
N ALA A 360 -30.19 -17.92 -3.53
CA ALA A 360 -31.02 -17.73 -2.34
C ALA A 360 -30.87 -18.89 -1.34
N ASP A 361 -30.85 -20.12 -1.82
CA ASP A 361 -30.71 -21.33 -0.99
C ASP A 361 -29.32 -21.46 -0.37
N GLN A 362 -28.29 -20.90 -1.02
CA GLN A 362 -26.90 -20.95 -0.59
C GLN A 362 -26.58 -19.91 0.51
N ARG A 363 -27.36 -18.83 0.61
CA ARG A 363 -27.12 -17.71 1.53
C ARG A 363 -27.04 -18.16 2.99
N GLY A 364 -28.04 -18.93 3.43
CA GLY A 364 -28.10 -19.44 4.79
C GLY A 364 -26.93 -20.37 5.13
N GLN A 365 -26.42 -21.10 4.13
CA GLN A 365 -25.29 -22.01 4.28
C GLN A 365 -23.98 -21.24 4.43
N LEU A 366 -23.73 -20.26 3.56
CA LEU A 366 -22.53 -19.42 3.63
C LEU A 366 -22.46 -18.65 4.95
N LEU A 367 -23.57 -18.07 5.41
CA LEU A 367 -23.61 -17.33 6.68
C LEU A 367 -23.37 -18.22 7.91
N LYS A 368 -23.67 -19.52 7.81
CA LYS A 368 -23.45 -20.52 8.88
C LYS A 368 -22.20 -21.37 8.66
N ALA A 369 -21.45 -21.14 7.59
CA ALA A 369 -20.28 -21.92 7.26
C ALA A 369 -19.22 -21.86 8.36
N SER A 370 -18.64 -23.01 8.66
CA SER A 370 -17.54 -23.22 9.61
C SER A 370 -16.36 -23.97 8.96
N LYS A 371 -16.44 -24.23 7.65
CA LYS A 371 -15.41 -24.93 6.88
C LYS A 371 -14.92 -24.02 5.76
N PRO A 372 -13.63 -24.11 5.38
CA PRO A 372 -13.11 -23.36 4.25
C PRO A 372 -13.84 -23.73 2.95
N LEU A 373 -13.91 -22.78 2.03
CA LEU A 373 -14.32 -23.05 0.65
C LEU A 373 -13.28 -23.92 -0.05
N ASP A 374 -13.72 -24.68 -1.05
CA ASP A 374 -12.77 -25.29 -1.98
C ASP A 374 -12.05 -24.20 -2.80
N ALA A 375 -10.88 -24.56 -3.32
CA ALA A 375 -10.01 -23.61 -4.02
C ALA A 375 -10.66 -22.99 -5.27
N ALA A 376 -11.52 -23.72 -5.99
CA ALA A 376 -12.17 -23.23 -7.20
C ALA A 376 -13.25 -22.20 -6.85
N THR A 377 -14.07 -22.48 -5.83
CA THR A 377 -15.08 -21.54 -5.34
C THR A 377 -14.43 -20.29 -4.75
N ALA A 378 -13.37 -20.45 -3.96
CA ALA A 378 -12.61 -19.32 -3.42
C ALA A 378 -11.98 -18.44 -4.52
N ALA A 379 -11.43 -19.06 -5.58
CA ALA A 379 -10.88 -18.33 -6.72
C ALA A 379 -11.96 -17.58 -7.51
N ARG A 380 -13.15 -18.20 -7.69
CA ARG A 380 -14.30 -17.58 -8.35
C ARG A 380 -14.75 -16.32 -7.61
N ALA A 381 -14.94 -16.40 -6.29
CA ALA A 381 -15.39 -15.28 -5.47
C ALA A 381 -14.39 -14.09 -5.52
N ARG A 382 -13.09 -14.38 -5.46
CA ARG A 382 -12.04 -13.35 -5.62
C ARG A 382 -12.02 -12.73 -7.01
N GLY A 383 -12.22 -13.55 -8.05
CA GLY A 383 -12.32 -13.08 -9.44
C GLY A 383 -13.54 -12.18 -9.66
N TRP A 384 -14.69 -12.54 -9.07
CA TRP A 384 -15.89 -11.73 -9.05
C TRP A 384 -15.62 -10.36 -8.39
N GLU A 385 -15.09 -10.35 -7.17
CA GLU A 385 -14.79 -9.11 -6.43
C GLU A 385 -13.85 -8.20 -7.24
N THR A 386 -12.78 -8.77 -7.81
CA THR A 386 -11.82 -8.02 -8.64
C THR A 386 -12.49 -7.38 -9.87
N THR A 387 -13.38 -8.14 -10.54
CA THR A 387 -14.06 -7.68 -11.76
C THR A 387 -15.05 -6.57 -11.44
N VAL A 388 -15.88 -6.77 -10.42
CA VAL A 388 -16.88 -5.79 -9.95
C VAL A 388 -16.21 -4.48 -9.58
N TRP A 389 -15.15 -4.51 -8.76
CA TRP A 389 -14.47 -3.28 -8.35
C TRP A 389 -13.80 -2.56 -9.51
N LYS A 390 -13.15 -3.28 -10.41
CA LYS A 390 -12.56 -2.68 -11.62
C LYS A 390 -13.61 -1.93 -12.44
N ASN A 391 -14.79 -2.51 -12.62
CA ASN A 391 -15.84 -1.94 -13.46
C ASN A 391 -16.57 -0.79 -12.73
N LEU A 392 -16.84 -0.92 -11.44
CA LEU A 392 -17.35 0.17 -10.60
C LEU A 392 -16.40 1.37 -10.57
N ASP A 393 -15.09 1.13 -10.51
CA ASP A 393 -14.07 2.18 -10.52
C ASP A 393 -13.96 2.89 -11.86
N SER A 394 -14.23 2.18 -12.96
CA SER A 394 -14.35 2.79 -14.28
C SER A 394 -15.59 3.68 -14.33
N TRP A 395 -16.73 3.15 -13.91
CA TRP A 395 -18.01 3.84 -13.90
C TRP A 395 -18.01 5.08 -12.98
N ALA A 396 -17.32 5.01 -11.84
CA ALA A 396 -17.13 6.13 -10.91
C ALA A 396 -16.39 7.33 -11.53
N LYS A 397 -15.59 7.12 -12.59
CA LYS A 397 -14.86 8.22 -13.26
C LYS A 397 -15.72 9.00 -14.24
N GLU A 398 -16.87 8.45 -14.63
CA GLU A 398 -17.74 9.05 -15.63
C GLU A 398 -18.52 10.24 -15.06
N ASP A 399 -18.92 10.16 -13.78
CA ASP A 399 -19.75 11.19 -13.15
C ASP A 399 -19.43 11.32 -11.64
N PRO A 400 -19.33 12.55 -11.08
CA PRO A 400 -19.14 12.77 -9.64
C PRO A 400 -20.21 12.09 -8.74
N LEU A 401 -21.46 11.99 -9.20
CA LEU A 401 -22.53 11.27 -8.51
C LEU A 401 -22.23 9.78 -8.44
N HIS A 402 -21.75 9.18 -9.55
CA HIS A 402 -21.31 7.78 -9.54
C HIS A 402 -20.17 7.58 -8.54
N ALA A 403 -19.18 8.48 -8.53
CA ALA A 403 -18.09 8.45 -7.56
C ALA A 403 -18.59 8.49 -6.12
N ALA A 404 -19.59 9.33 -5.82
CA ALA A 404 -20.19 9.42 -4.49
C ALA A 404 -20.89 8.11 -4.07
N ILE A 405 -21.66 7.49 -4.97
CA ILE A 405 -22.35 6.21 -4.72
C ILE A 405 -21.33 5.09 -4.50
N VAL A 406 -20.34 4.98 -5.39
CA VAL A 406 -19.28 3.95 -5.29
C VAL A 406 -18.45 4.13 -4.02
N SER A 407 -18.22 5.37 -3.58
CA SER A 407 -17.52 5.62 -2.31
C SER A 407 -18.31 5.14 -1.10
N ALA A 408 -19.62 5.39 -1.07
CA ALA A 408 -20.50 4.87 -0.03
C ALA A 408 -20.55 3.34 -0.06
N LEU A 409 -20.61 2.74 -1.26
CA LEU A 409 -20.57 1.30 -1.46
C LEU A 409 -19.27 0.70 -0.92
N ARG A 410 -18.12 1.28 -1.23
CA ARG A 410 -16.81 0.82 -0.74
C ARG A 410 -16.76 0.78 0.78
N VAL A 411 -17.21 1.84 1.46
CA VAL A 411 -17.23 1.86 2.93
C VAL A 411 -18.15 0.77 3.47
N GLY A 412 -19.39 0.67 2.97
CA GLY A 412 -20.34 -0.36 3.41
C GLY A 412 -19.83 -1.78 3.16
N TYR A 413 -19.29 -2.03 1.97
CA TYR A 413 -18.79 -3.34 1.54
C TYR A 413 -17.61 -3.80 2.39
N TYR A 414 -16.55 -2.99 2.50
CA TYR A 414 -15.34 -3.42 3.22
C TYR A 414 -15.56 -3.51 4.73
N GLN A 415 -16.44 -2.67 5.27
CA GLN A 415 -16.89 -2.82 6.65
C GLN A 415 -17.65 -4.14 6.87
N SER A 416 -18.54 -4.48 5.94
CA SER A 416 -19.30 -5.73 5.98
C SER A 416 -18.40 -6.95 5.84
N GLN A 417 -17.42 -6.89 4.94
CA GLN A 417 -16.42 -7.94 4.73
C GLN A 417 -15.58 -8.17 5.99
N ALA A 418 -15.04 -7.11 6.60
CA ALA A 418 -14.27 -7.21 7.84
C ALA A 418 -15.08 -7.86 8.99
N ARG A 419 -16.39 -7.59 9.04
CA ARG A 419 -17.27 -8.16 10.06
C ARG A 419 -17.64 -9.62 9.78
N LEU A 420 -17.84 -9.99 8.52
CA LEU A 420 -18.01 -11.38 8.12
C LEU A 420 -16.73 -12.18 8.38
N GLU A 421 -15.56 -11.61 8.08
CA GLU A 421 -14.27 -12.22 8.41
C GLU A 421 -14.15 -12.46 9.92
N ALA A 422 -14.53 -11.50 10.76
CA ALA A 422 -14.54 -11.67 12.21
C ALA A 422 -15.50 -12.79 12.67
N LEU A 423 -16.69 -12.89 12.05
CA LEU A 423 -17.65 -13.98 12.30
C LEU A 423 -17.07 -15.35 11.97
N TYR A 424 -16.38 -15.48 10.84
CA TYR A 424 -15.78 -16.74 10.42
C TYR A 424 -14.56 -17.10 11.28
N GLN A 425 -13.74 -16.11 11.64
CA GLN A 425 -12.60 -16.30 12.55
C GLN A 425 -13.05 -16.69 13.95
N SER A 426 -14.17 -16.16 14.46
CA SER A 426 -14.72 -16.60 15.75
C SER A 426 -15.20 -18.05 15.74
N ARG A 427 -15.33 -18.67 14.56
CA ARG A 427 -15.63 -20.10 14.37
C ARG A 427 -14.39 -20.96 14.16
N GLY A 428 -13.19 -20.37 14.30
CA GLY A 428 -11.91 -21.08 14.21
C GLY A 428 -11.28 -21.11 12.81
N LEU A 429 -11.82 -20.37 11.84
CA LEU A 429 -11.22 -20.25 10.51
C LEU A 429 -10.02 -19.30 10.51
N GLY A 430 -9.00 -19.62 9.72
CA GLY A 430 -7.84 -18.76 9.53
C GLY A 430 -8.19 -17.48 8.75
N PRO A 431 -7.31 -16.47 8.75
CA PRO A 431 -7.58 -15.19 8.10
C PRO A 431 -7.87 -15.27 6.59
N ILE A 432 -7.20 -16.20 5.89
CA ILE A 432 -7.37 -16.37 4.44
C ILE A 432 -8.72 -17.04 4.15
N GLU A 433 -9.03 -18.12 4.86
CA GLU A 433 -10.27 -18.87 4.71
C GLU A 433 -11.49 -18.01 5.07
N ALA A 434 -11.36 -17.20 6.13
CA ALA A 434 -12.39 -16.25 6.53
C ALA A 434 -12.64 -15.16 5.49
N ARG A 435 -11.58 -14.63 4.85
CA ARG A 435 -11.71 -13.65 3.77
C ARG A 435 -12.41 -14.26 2.56
N ASP A 436 -12.00 -15.46 2.15
CA ASP A 436 -12.56 -16.11 0.97
C ASP A 436 -14.06 -16.43 1.19
N LEU A 437 -14.45 -16.88 2.39
CA LEU A 437 -15.85 -17.04 2.79
C LEU A 437 -16.62 -15.72 2.84
N ALA A 438 -16.04 -14.67 3.41
CA ALA A 438 -16.67 -13.35 3.46
C ALA A 438 -16.93 -12.79 2.06
N THR A 439 -15.97 -12.98 1.15
CA THR A 439 -16.10 -12.58 -0.25
C THR A 439 -17.20 -13.34 -0.96
N ALA A 440 -17.26 -14.67 -0.79
CA ALA A 440 -18.34 -15.49 -1.35
C ALA A 440 -19.71 -15.16 -0.76
N ALA A 441 -19.79 -14.84 0.53
CA ALA A 441 -21.02 -14.40 1.18
C ALA A 441 -21.52 -13.05 0.62
N LEU A 442 -20.60 -12.11 0.35
CA LEU A 442 -20.92 -10.84 -0.29
C LEU A 442 -21.30 -11.01 -1.77
N GLU A 443 -20.62 -11.89 -2.51
CA GLU A 443 -21.01 -12.26 -3.88
C GLU A 443 -22.44 -12.82 -3.90
N ASN A 444 -22.75 -13.74 -3.00
CA ASN A 444 -24.08 -14.32 -2.88
C ASN A 444 -25.16 -13.28 -2.52
N LEU A 445 -24.81 -12.26 -1.73
CA LEU A 445 -25.75 -11.23 -1.33
C LEU A 445 -25.97 -10.18 -2.43
N LEU A 446 -24.88 -9.70 -3.02
CA LEU A 446 -24.83 -8.49 -3.85
C LEU A 446 -24.74 -8.80 -5.35
N GLY A 447 -24.30 -10.00 -5.72
CA GLY A 447 -24.04 -10.42 -7.09
C GLY A 447 -25.21 -10.24 -8.06
N PRO A 448 -26.47 -10.52 -7.69
CA PRO A 448 -27.62 -10.30 -8.58
C PRO A 448 -27.83 -8.83 -8.95
N ASP A 449 -27.56 -7.92 -8.01
CA ASP A 449 -27.70 -6.47 -8.20
C ASP A 449 -26.52 -5.88 -8.98
N LEU A 450 -25.32 -6.44 -8.74
CA LEU A 450 -24.09 -6.01 -9.39
C LEU A 450 -23.84 -6.73 -10.72
N TYR A 451 -24.80 -7.50 -11.23
CA TYR A 451 -24.64 -8.30 -12.45
C TYR A 451 -24.22 -7.46 -13.66
N ARG A 452 -24.75 -6.24 -13.80
CA ARG A 452 -24.37 -5.34 -14.90
C ARG A 452 -22.92 -4.85 -14.88
N PHE A 453 -22.19 -5.13 -13.80
CA PHE A 453 -20.77 -4.81 -13.62
C PHE A 453 -19.87 -6.04 -13.74
N LEU A 454 -20.41 -7.18 -14.21
CA LEU A 454 -19.68 -8.40 -14.54
C LEU A 454 -19.58 -8.55 -16.05
#